data_AF-H9LT92-F1
#
_entry.id   AF-H9LT92-F1
#
_cell.length_a   1.000
_cell.length_b   1.000
_cell.length_c   1.000
_cell.angle_alpha   90.00
_cell.angle_beta   90.00
_cell.angle_gamma   90.00
#
_symmetry.space_group_name_H-M   'P 1'
#
loop_
_entity.id
_entity.type
_entity.pdbx_description
1 polymer ?
#
loop_
_entity_poly.entity_id
_entity_poly.type
_entity_poly.pdbx_seq_one_letter_code
_entity_poly.pdbx_strand_id
1 'polypeptide(L)' 'MHKIWQIFDPRRTLVALFGFLLVLGLLIHFILLSTADFNWLSDGTPAAGKAAAVTPAAQMAPLPAGR' A
#
# COMPACT_ATOMS: atom_id res chain seq x y z
N MET A 1 26.95 -8.21 -27.41
CA MET A 1 26.01 -8.70 -26.37
C MET A 1 24.57 -8.67 -26.87
N HIS A 2 24.28 -9.29 -28.02
CA HIS A 2 22.92 -9.41 -28.57
C HIS A 2 22.35 -10.84 -28.41
N LYS A 3 23.21 -11.81 -28.06
CA LYS A 3 22.85 -13.22 -27.85
C LYS A 3 21.89 -13.43 -26.67
N ILE A 4 21.76 -12.45 -25.77
CA ILE A 4 20.77 -12.48 -24.67
C ILE A 4 19.34 -12.64 -25.24
N TRP A 5 19.07 -12.08 -26.42
CA TRP A 5 17.78 -12.19 -27.11
C TRP A 5 17.57 -13.53 -27.84
N GLN A 6 18.58 -14.39 -27.93
CA GLN A 6 18.44 -15.74 -28.49
C GLN A 6 17.97 -16.75 -27.44
N ILE A 7 18.18 -16.44 -26.14
CA ILE A 7 17.77 -17.27 -25.01
C ILE A 7 16.46 -16.74 -24.41
N PHE A 8 16.28 -15.43 -24.41
CA PHE A 8 15.08 -14.78 -23.90
C PHE A 8 14.19 -14.30 -25.04
N ASP A 9 12.99 -14.88 -25.15
CA ASP A 9 11.97 -14.42 -26.10
C ASP A 9 11.65 -12.94 -25.83
N PRO A 10 11.97 -12.02 -26.77
CA PRO A 10 11.96 -10.57 -26.53
C PRO A 10 10.59 -10.05 -26.07
N ARG A 11 9.53 -10.69 -26.54
CA ARG A 11 8.15 -10.33 -26.18
C ARG A 11 7.86 -10.64 -24.72
N ARG A 12 8.32 -11.80 -24.22
CA ARG A 12 8.05 -12.24 -22.86
C ARG A 12 8.85 -11.43 -21.86
N THR A 13 10.10 -11.09 -22.14
CA THR A 13 10.91 -10.22 -21.28
C THR A 13 10.36 -8.80 -21.19
N LEU A 14 9.88 -8.22 -22.29
CA LEU A 14 9.22 -6.91 -22.26
C LEU A 14 7.92 -6.94 -21.43
N VAL A 15 7.09 -7.97 -21.60
CA VAL A 15 5.84 -8.12 -20.83
C VAL A 15 6.15 -8.37 -19.35
N ALA A 16 7.15 -9.19 -19.02
CA ALA A 16 7.56 -9.45 -17.64
C ALA A 16 8.10 -8.18 -16.98
N LEU A 17 8.91 -7.39 -17.69
CA LEU A 17 9.42 -6.11 -17.20
C LEU A 17 8.26 -5.14 -16.94
N PHE A 18 7.37 -4.94 -17.93
CA PHE A 18 6.20 -4.07 -17.77
C PHE A 18 5.28 -4.53 -16.63
N GLY A 19 4.97 -5.83 -16.56
CA GLY A 19 4.14 -6.40 -15.51
C GLY A 19 4.79 -6.24 -14.13
N PHE A 20 6.09 -6.50 -14.02
CA PHE A 20 6.84 -6.31 -12.77
C PHE A 20 6.82 -4.85 -12.32
N LEU A 21 7.12 -3.90 -13.20
CA LEU A 21 7.11 -2.48 -12.87
C LEU A 21 5.70 -1.99 -12.52
N LEU A 22 4.66 -2.48 -13.20
CA LEU A 22 3.27 -2.11 -12.93
C LEU A 22 2.85 -2.62 -11.55
N VAL A 23 3.08 -3.90 -11.25
CA VAL A 23 2.77 -4.47 -9.92
C VAL A 23 3.56 -3.75 -8.83
N LEU A 24 4.86 -3.50 -9.03
CA LEU A 24 5.69 -2.78 -8.08
C LEU A 24 5.18 -1.34 -7.86
N GLY A 25 4.80 -0.64 -8.93
CA GLY A 25 4.22 0.69 -8.85
C GLY A 25 2.92 0.71 -8.05
N LEU A 26 1.98 -0.20 -8.38
CA LEU A 26 0.73 -0.31 -7.63
C LEU A 26 0.98 -0.65 -6.16
N LEU A 27 1.87 -1.61 -5.87
CA LEU A 27 2.21 -2.00 -4.51
C LEU A 27 2.66 -0.79 -3.68
N ILE A 28 3.55 0.05 -4.23
CA ILE A 28 4.00 1.28 -3.56
C ILE A 28 2.81 2.23 -3.33
N HIS A 29 1.96 2.46 -4.33
CA HIS A 29 0.80 3.33 -4.18
C HIS A 29 -0.17 2.81 -3.11
N PHE A 30 -0.46 1.51 -3.11
CA PHE A 30 -1.30 0.87 -2.09
C PHE A 30 -0.70 1.01 -0.69
N ILE A 31 0.62 0.95 -0.52
CA ILE A 31 1.29 1.19 0.78
C ILE A 31 1.11 2.64 1.23
N LEU A 32 1.30 3.61 0.34
CA LEU A 32 1.10 5.03 0.66
C LEU A 32 -0.35 5.33 1.01
N LEU A 33 -1.30 4.80 0.22
CA LEU A 33 -2.74 4.92 0.44
C LEU A 33 -3.21 4.18 1.70
N SER A 34 -2.56 3.09 2.10
CA SER A 34 -2.90 2.37 3.34
C SER A 34 -2.40 3.08 4.59
N THR A 35 -1.45 4.01 4.47
CA THR A 35 -0.85 4.71 5.61
C THR A 35 -1.66 5.97 5.92
N ALA A 36 -2.03 6.18 7.18
CA ALA A 36 -2.90 7.29 7.60
C ALA A 36 -2.35 8.68 7.21
N ASP A 37 -1.03 8.84 7.12
CA ASP A 37 -0.38 10.13 6.84
C ASP A 37 -0.17 10.42 5.34
N PHE A 38 -0.15 9.39 4.48
CA PHE A 38 0.14 9.53 3.04
C PHE A 38 -1.05 9.22 2.14
N ASN A 39 -2.22 8.96 2.74
CA ASN A 39 -3.45 8.67 2.02
C ASN A 39 -4.12 9.94 1.49
N TRP A 40 -3.73 10.36 0.28
CA TRP A 40 -4.28 11.55 -0.37
C TRP A 40 -5.74 11.41 -0.83
N LEU A 41 -6.35 10.23 -0.73
CA LEU A 41 -7.76 9.98 -1.10
C LEU A 41 -8.71 10.08 0.10
N SER A 42 -8.21 9.89 1.33
CA SER A 42 -9.00 9.97 2.56
C SER A 42 -8.73 11.23 3.38
N ASP A 43 -7.65 11.95 3.08
CA ASP A 43 -7.23 13.12 3.84
C ASP A 43 -7.96 14.39 3.37
N GLY A 44 -9.14 14.62 3.91
CA GLY A 44 -9.83 15.91 3.83
C GLY A 44 -9.28 16.96 4.80
N THR A 45 -8.21 16.69 5.55
CA THR A 45 -7.64 17.62 6.54
C THR A 45 -6.18 17.26 6.82
N PRO A 46 -5.21 18.17 6.57
CA PRO A 46 -3.79 17.85 6.68
C PRO A 46 -3.48 17.38 8.10
N ALA A 47 -3.24 16.09 8.25
CA ALA A 47 -2.80 15.50 9.51
C ALA A 47 -1.35 15.89 9.80
N ALA A 48 -1.11 17.16 10.11
CA ALA A 48 0.03 17.55 10.91
C ALA A 48 -0.15 16.92 12.31
N GLY A 49 0.33 15.69 12.48
CA GLY A 49 0.42 15.01 13.76
C GLY A 49 -0.74 14.07 14.08
N LYS A 50 -0.66 12.84 13.56
CA LYS A 50 -1.20 11.66 14.27
C LYS A 50 -0.10 10.64 14.53
N ALA A 51 0.97 11.10 15.16
CA ALA A 51 1.67 10.27 16.12
C ALA A 51 0.73 10.02 17.31
N ALA A 52 -0.08 8.96 17.24
CA ALA A 52 -0.64 8.17 18.35
C ALA A 52 -1.96 7.52 17.93
N ALA A 53 -1.96 6.19 17.80
CA ALA A 53 -2.92 5.29 18.44
C ALA A 53 -2.67 3.84 18.02
N VAL A 54 -1.58 3.24 18.52
CA VAL A 54 -1.65 1.82 18.91
C VAL A 54 -2.06 1.83 20.38
N THR A 55 -3.35 1.98 20.64
CA THR A 55 -3.96 1.74 21.95
C THR A 55 -4.87 0.52 21.80
N PRO A 56 -4.55 -0.64 22.40
CA PRO A 56 -5.53 -1.69 22.60
C PRO A 56 -6.45 -1.27 23.76
N ALA A 57 -7.31 -0.28 23.53
CA ALA A 57 -8.27 0.22 24.52
C ALA A 57 -9.69 -0.30 24.27
N ALA A 58 -9.84 -1.41 23.53
CA ALA A 58 -11.14 -2.01 23.25
C ALA A 58 -11.61 -3.03 24.30
N GLN A 59 -10.84 -3.32 25.35
CA GLN A 59 -11.17 -4.43 26.28
C GLN A 59 -11.75 -4.04 27.63
N MET A 60 -12.12 -2.78 27.86
CA MET A 60 -12.79 -2.40 29.11
C MET A 60 -13.90 -1.36 28.86
N ALA A 61 -14.89 -1.72 28.04
CA ALA A 61 -16.18 -1.04 28.09
C ALA A 61 -17.03 -1.68 29.21
N PRO A 62 -17.37 -0.96 30.29
CA PRO A 62 -18.29 -1.48 31.31
C PRO A 62 -19.67 -1.67 30.67
N LEU A 63 -20.36 -2.76 31.05
CA LEU A 63 -21.66 -3.15 30.50
C LEU A 63 -22.63 -1.96 30.39
N PRO A 64 -23.33 -1.78 29.26
CA PRO A 64 -24.39 -0.79 29.17
C PRO A 64 -25.52 -1.16 30.14
N ALA A 65 -25.87 -0.22 31.02
CA ALA A 65 -26.98 -0.37 31.95
C ALA A 65 -28.28 -0.61 31.16
N GLY A 66 -28.81 -1.83 31.27
CA GLY A 66 -30.14 -2.17 30.80
C GLY A 66 -31.21 -1.47 31.64
N ARG A 67 -32.35 -1.22 30.98
CA ARG A 67 -33.60 -0.61 31.45
C ARG A 67 -33.91 -0.78 32.93
#